data_AF-A0A3B8JD03-F1
#
_entry.id   AF-A0A3B8JD03-F1
#
_cell.length_a   1.000
_cell.length_b   1.000
_cell.length_c   1.000
_cell.angle_alpha   90.00
_cell.angle_beta   90.00
_cell.angle_gamma   90.00
#
_symmetry.space_group_name_H-M   'P 1'
#
loop_
_entity.id
_entity.type
_entity.pdbx_description
1 polymer ?
#
loop_
_entity_poly.entity_id
_entity_poly.type
_entity_poly.pdbx_seq_one_letter_code
_entity_poly.pdbx_strand_id
1 'polypeptide(L)'
;MPDGDNVHSRLARLYQKPYQWLYEGKADRDECARIAMEALKRDLMKKGNLPIMLAKRMEESLERAINDATNKSGVVDWAALNVEFDRLEQQANGSHYLKTLALDAGKSFINDLRYKRVADTGSASEAILKHYMYKVYESEFKRRIPLTLEHHAGIDAVTLNRRIEEIQADILAAISKWAKQATEDQNVANLRLPRRPSLKPVDLDEDLLCTAD
;
A
#
# COMPACT_ATOMS: atom_id res chain seq x y z
N MET A 1 25.62 -19.81 15.24
CA MET A 1 24.27 -19.83 15.83
C MET A 1 23.30 -19.41 14.75
N PRO A 2 22.17 -20.09 14.54
CA PRO A 2 21.14 -19.60 13.62
C PRO A 2 20.29 -18.55 14.35
N ASP A 3 20.29 -17.32 13.87
CA ASP A 3 19.51 -16.22 14.43
C ASP A 3 18.01 -16.54 14.32
N GLY A 4 17.39 -16.90 15.45
CA GLY A 4 16.02 -17.40 15.57
C GLY A 4 14.89 -16.40 15.30
N ASP A 5 15.14 -15.34 14.53
CA ASP A 5 14.20 -14.22 14.30
C ASP A 5 13.60 -14.17 12.87
N ASN A 6 14.05 -15.04 11.96
CA ASN A 6 13.59 -15.05 10.56
C ASN A 6 12.69 -16.25 10.28
N VAL A 7 11.37 -16.00 10.30
CA VAL A 7 10.34 -16.98 9.92
C VAL A 7 10.32 -17.20 8.39
N HIS A 8 10.73 -16.19 7.61
CA HIS A 8 10.73 -16.25 6.15
C HIS A 8 11.92 -15.51 5.50
N SER A 9 12.87 -16.24 4.91
CA SER A 9 14.17 -15.69 4.47
C SER A 9 14.12 -14.56 3.42
N ARG A 10 13.08 -14.50 2.57
CA ARG A 10 12.94 -13.45 1.54
C ARG A 10 12.12 -12.25 1.97
N LEU A 11 11.45 -12.34 3.12
CA LEU A 11 10.57 -11.31 3.63
C LEU A 11 11.38 -10.34 4.48
N ALA A 12 11.18 -9.02 4.27
CA ALA A 12 11.91 -8.05 5.07
C ALA A 12 11.57 -8.21 6.56
N ARG A 13 12.53 -7.95 7.46
CA ARG A 13 12.36 -8.13 8.92
C ARG A 13 11.09 -7.48 9.48
N LEU A 14 10.72 -6.33 8.93
CA LEU A 14 9.53 -5.58 9.34
C LEU A 14 8.20 -6.30 9.04
N TYR A 15 8.20 -7.23 8.08
CA TYR A 15 7.03 -8.03 7.70
C TYR A 15 7.03 -9.45 8.29
N GLN A 16 8.09 -9.86 9.01
CA GLN A 16 8.17 -11.19 9.64
C GLN A 16 7.02 -11.43 10.63
N LYS A 17 6.75 -10.44 11.49
CA LYS A 17 5.67 -10.51 12.48
C LYS A 17 4.26 -10.59 11.86
N PRO A 18 3.85 -9.71 10.93
CA PRO A 18 2.55 -9.87 10.26
C PRO A 18 2.40 -11.20 9.56
N TYR A 19 3.47 -11.68 8.91
CA TYR A 19 3.47 -12.99 8.29
C TYR A 19 3.26 -14.10 9.33
N GLN A 20 4.02 -14.09 10.42
CA GLN A 20 3.87 -15.05 11.52
C GLN A 20 2.45 -15.06 12.12
N TRP A 21 1.80 -13.92 12.26
CA TRP A 21 0.44 -13.84 12.81
C TRP A 21 -0.61 -14.44 11.87
N LEU A 22 -0.54 -14.10 10.58
CA LEU A 22 -1.38 -14.73 9.55
C LEU A 22 -1.13 -16.23 9.47
N TYR A 23 0.11 -16.62 9.70
CA TYR A 23 0.58 -17.98 9.62
C TYR A 23 0.19 -18.85 10.82
N GLU A 24 0.27 -18.34 12.04
CA GLU A 24 -0.11 -19.07 13.26
C GLU A 24 -1.63 -19.06 13.49
N GLY A 25 -2.36 -18.09 12.94
CA GLY A 25 -3.81 -17.98 13.10
C GLY A 25 -4.29 -17.69 14.53
N LYS A 26 -3.38 -17.23 15.40
CA LYS A 26 -3.68 -16.91 16.81
C LYS A 26 -4.22 -15.50 17.03
N ALA A 27 -4.09 -14.62 16.04
CA ALA A 27 -4.59 -13.26 16.06
C ALA A 27 -5.83 -13.16 15.17
N ASP A 28 -6.76 -12.28 15.53
CA ASP A 28 -7.92 -12.02 14.68
C ASP A 28 -7.53 -11.26 13.39
N ARG A 29 -8.49 -11.14 12.47
CA ARG A 29 -8.30 -10.44 11.18
C ARG A 29 -7.86 -8.98 11.39
N ASP A 30 -8.46 -8.27 12.35
CA ASP A 30 -8.23 -6.84 12.57
C ASP A 30 -6.83 -6.59 13.16
N GLU A 31 -6.39 -7.46 14.05
CA GLU A 31 -5.04 -7.50 14.61
C GLU A 31 -4.00 -7.80 13.53
N CYS A 32 -4.26 -8.80 12.68
CA CYS A 32 -3.40 -9.13 11.55
C CYS A 32 -3.29 -7.97 10.55
N ALA A 33 -4.42 -7.37 10.18
CA ALA A 33 -4.45 -6.20 9.31
C ALA A 33 -3.66 -5.05 9.94
N ARG A 34 -3.82 -4.80 11.24
CA ARG A 34 -3.13 -3.71 11.91
C ARG A 34 -1.62 -3.89 11.96
N ILE A 35 -1.12 -5.06 12.32
CA ILE A 35 0.32 -5.28 12.38
C ILE A 35 0.95 -5.21 10.96
N ALA A 36 0.22 -5.63 9.93
CA ALA A 36 0.62 -5.46 8.53
C ALA A 36 0.65 -3.98 8.11
N MET A 37 -0.37 -3.20 8.49
CA MET A 37 -0.39 -1.75 8.27
C MET A 37 0.76 -1.05 9.00
N GLU A 38 1.09 -1.43 10.24
CA GLU A 38 2.22 -0.89 10.99
C GLU A 38 3.56 -1.16 10.28
N ALA A 39 3.73 -2.37 9.77
CA ALA A 39 4.90 -2.74 8.98
C ALA A 39 4.99 -1.90 7.69
N LEU A 40 3.91 -1.84 6.92
CA LEU A 40 3.87 -1.05 5.68
C LEU A 40 4.12 0.44 5.92
N LYS A 41 3.52 1.03 6.96
CA LYS A 41 3.78 2.42 7.35
C LYS A 41 5.27 2.65 7.62
N ARG A 42 5.91 1.78 8.41
CA ARG A 42 7.36 1.90 8.71
C ARG A 42 8.20 1.77 7.45
N ASP A 43 7.82 0.90 6.53
CA ASP A 43 8.51 0.72 5.26
C ASP A 43 8.40 1.98 4.38
N LEU A 44 7.19 2.54 4.24
CA LEU A 44 6.97 3.80 3.54
C LEU A 44 7.79 4.94 4.16
N MET A 45 7.81 5.06 5.49
CA MET A 45 8.63 6.06 6.19
C MET A 45 10.13 5.91 5.90
N LYS A 46 10.65 4.68 5.85
CA LYS A 46 12.05 4.42 5.49
C LYS A 46 12.37 4.77 4.04
N LYS A 47 11.40 4.61 3.14
CA LYS A 47 11.53 4.96 1.72
C LYS A 47 11.47 6.48 1.48
N GLY A 48 10.92 7.24 2.43
CA GLY A 48 10.99 8.70 2.45
C GLY A 48 10.06 9.40 1.45
N ASN A 49 10.33 10.69 1.19
CA ASN A 49 9.41 11.58 0.48
C ASN A 49 9.64 11.67 -1.05
N LEU A 50 10.65 10.98 -1.59
CA LEU A 50 10.94 10.98 -3.03
C LEU A 50 9.71 10.62 -3.90
N PRO A 51 8.90 9.59 -3.57
CA PRO A 51 7.71 9.26 -4.35
C PRO A 51 6.64 10.36 -4.37
N ILE A 52 6.52 11.14 -3.28
CA ILE A 52 5.58 12.27 -3.20
C ILE A 52 5.99 13.35 -4.20
N MET A 53 7.28 13.71 -4.20
CA MET A 53 7.83 14.71 -5.11
C MET A 53 7.70 14.29 -6.58
N LEU A 54 7.96 13.02 -6.89
CA LEU A 54 7.77 12.48 -8.24
C LEU A 54 6.29 12.50 -8.66
N ALA A 55 5.38 12.06 -7.78
CA ALA A 55 3.95 12.06 -8.07
C ALA A 55 3.42 13.48 -8.37
N LYS A 56 3.90 14.48 -7.63
CA LYS A 56 3.56 15.89 -7.88
C LYS A 56 4.06 16.40 -9.23
N ARG A 57 5.31 16.14 -9.58
CA ARG A 57 5.86 16.52 -10.90
C ARG A 57 5.15 15.82 -12.06
N MET A 58 4.73 14.58 -11.85
CA MET A 58 3.94 13.81 -12.81
C MET A 58 2.55 14.41 -13.00
N GLU A 59 1.88 14.83 -11.93
CA GLU A 59 0.62 15.59 -11.98
C GLU A 59 0.78 16.91 -12.76
N GLU A 60 1.81 17.71 -12.45
CA GLU A 60 2.09 18.96 -13.17
C GLU A 60 2.31 18.74 -14.68
N SER A 61 2.98 17.64 -15.06
CA SER A 61 3.14 17.26 -16.48
C SER A 61 1.83 16.81 -17.13
N LEU A 62 0.99 16.08 -16.40
CA LEU A 62 -0.33 15.67 -16.87
C LEU A 62 -1.26 16.88 -17.07
N GLU A 63 -1.31 17.80 -16.11
CA GLU A 63 -2.11 19.03 -16.20
C GLU A 63 -1.71 19.87 -17.41
N ARG A 64 -0.39 20.03 -17.65
CA ARG A 64 0.11 20.70 -18.86
C ARG A 64 -0.36 20.01 -20.14
N ALA A 65 -0.26 18.68 -20.21
CA ALA A 65 -0.69 17.92 -21.38
C ALA A 65 -2.20 18.02 -21.65
N ILE A 66 -3.03 18.02 -20.59
CA ILE A 66 -4.47 18.23 -20.70
C ILE A 66 -4.78 19.64 -21.20
N ASN A 67 -4.15 20.66 -20.61
CA ASN A 67 -4.35 22.05 -21.01
C ASN A 67 -3.93 22.31 -22.46
N ASP A 68 -2.80 21.74 -22.90
CA ASP A 68 -2.35 21.83 -24.29
C ASP A 68 -3.35 21.15 -25.24
N ALA A 69 -3.91 20.00 -24.85
CA ALA A 69 -4.93 19.32 -25.64
C ALA A 69 -6.21 20.14 -25.77
N THR A 70 -6.68 20.76 -24.69
CA THR A 70 -7.85 21.65 -24.71
C THR A 70 -7.64 22.86 -25.62
N ASN A 71 -6.42 23.40 -25.66
CA ASN A 71 -6.14 24.65 -26.38
C ASN A 71 -5.72 24.45 -27.86
N LYS A 72 -5.17 23.29 -28.25
CA LYS A 72 -4.51 23.13 -29.56
C LYS A 72 -4.98 21.93 -30.38
N SER A 73 -5.07 20.74 -29.78
CA SER A 73 -5.17 19.47 -30.54
C SER A 73 -6.48 18.69 -30.33
N GLY A 74 -7.27 19.02 -29.31
CA GLY A 74 -8.45 18.26 -28.90
C GLY A 74 -8.17 16.87 -28.31
N VAL A 75 -6.90 16.42 -28.27
CA VAL A 75 -6.50 15.08 -27.82
C VAL A 75 -5.19 15.16 -27.05
N VAL A 76 -5.15 14.52 -25.87
CA VAL A 76 -3.94 14.37 -25.05
C VAL A 76 -2.95 13.44 -25.74
N ASP A 77 -1.71 13.91 -25.94
CA ASP A 77 -0.61 13.07 -26.42
C ASP A 77 -0.03 12.22 -25.28
N TRP A 78 -0.64 11.05 -25.09
CA TRP A 78 -0.22 10.07 -24.08
C TRP A 78 1.19 9.53 -24.31
N ALA A 79 1.68 9.51 -25.55
CA ALA A 79 3.03 9.02 -25.85
C ALA A 79 4.08 10.02 -25.37
N ALA A 80 3.89 11.31 -25.68
CA ALA A 80 4.73 12.38 -25.18
C ALA A 80 4.73 12.45 -23.65
N LEU A 81 3.56 12.30 -23.02
CA LEU A 81 3.44 12.30 -21.55
C LEU A 81 4.22 11.15 -20.90
N ASN A 82 4.19 9.95 -21.49
CA ASN A 82 4.97 8.80 -21.00
C ASN A 82 6.48 9.07 -21.06
N VAL A 83 6.96 9.66 -22.17
CA VAL A 83 8.37 10.05 -22.32
C VAL A 83 8.77 11.10 -21.28
N GLU A 84 7.87 12.05 -20.98
CA GLU A 84 8.13 13.04 -19.94
C GLU A 84 8.22 12.41 -18.55
N PHE A 85 7.40 11.42 -18.23
CA PHE A 85 7.50 10.68 -16.96
C PHE A 85 8.84 9.95 -16.85
N ASP A 86 9.32 9.34 -17.94
CA ASP A 86 10.65 8.71 -17.97
C ASP A 86 11.77 9.73 -17.71
N ARG A 87 11.67 10.95 -18.26
CA ARG A 87 12.65 12.02 -17.99
C ARG A 87 12.60 12.48 -16.53
N LEU A 88 11.41 12.62 -15.95
CA LEU A 88 11.25 13.00 -14.54
C LEU A 88 11.91 11.97 -13.61
N GLU A 89 11.78 10.68 -13.91
CA GLU A 89 12.46 9.59 -13.20
C GLU A 89 13.98 9.74 -13.30
N GLN A 90 14.51 9.95 -14.50
CA GLN A 90 15.95 10.06 -14.74
C GLN A 90 16.57 11.26 -14.03
N GLN A 91 15.87 12.39 -13.99
CA GLN A 91 16.33 13.63 -13.36
C GLN A 91 16.21 13.62 -11.82
N ALA A 92 15.43 12.72 -11.25
CA ALA A 92 15.27 12.67 -9.80
C ALA A 92 16.47 12.02 -9.12
N ASN A 93 16.93 12.66 -8.04
CA ASN A 93 17.96 12.11 -7.16
C ASN A 93 17.35 11.11 -6.17
N GLY A 94 18.04 10.01 -5.93
CA GLY A 94 17.67 9.02 -4.91
C GLY A 94 17.73 7.58 -5.41
N SER A 95 17.15 6.67 -4.62
CA SER A 95 17.20 5.23 -4.90
C SER A 95 16.51 4.88 -6.22
N HIS A 96 17.26 4.27 -7.15
CA HIS A 96 16.75 3.80 -8.44
C HIS A 96 15.47 2.97 -8.27
N TYR A 97 15.45 2.04 -7.32
CA TYR A 97 14.28 1.21 -7.05
C TYR A 97 13.02 2.04 -6.75
N LEU A 98 13.13 3.09 -5.92
CA LEU A 98 11.99 3.94 -5.57
C LEU A 98 11.51 4.77 -6.75
N LYS A 99 12.46 5.26 -7.56
CA LYS A 99 12.15 6.02 -8.78
C LYS A 99 11.41 5.16 -9.78
N THR A 100 11.89 3.94 -10.05
CA THR A 100 11.21 2.98 -10.94
C THR A 100 9.81 2.64 -10.45
N LEU A 101 9.63 2.42 -9.14
CA LEU A 101 8.32 2.09 -8.57
C LEU A 101 7.32 3.26 -8.67
N ALA A 102 7.79 4.49 -8.45
CA ALA A 102 6.98 5.69 -8.62
C ALA A 102 6.63 5.95 -10.10
N LEU A 103 7.58 5.75 -11.01
CA LEU A 103 7.35 5.82 -12.46
C LEU A 103 6.30 4.80 -12.92
N ASP A 104 6.42 3.56 -12.49
CA ASP A 104 5.47 2.50 -12.81
C ASP A 104 4.07 2.81 -12.26
N ALA A 105 3.98 3.41 -11.06
CA ALA A 105 2.72 3.92 -10.51
C ALA A 105 2.12 5.05 -11.36
N GLY A 106 2.93 6.03 -11.77
CA GLY A 106 2.51 7.12 -12.65
C GLY A 106 1.99 6.63 -14.00
N LYS A 107 2.71 5.71 -14.63
CA LYS A 107 2.31 5.09 -15.91
C LYS A 107 1.03 4.26 -15.78
N SER A 108 0.89 3.53 -14.68
CA SER A 108 -0.34 2.79 -14.38
C SER A 108 -1.54 3.74 -14.28
N PHE A 109 -1.39 4.86 -13.58
CA PHE A 109 -2.44 5.87 -13.45
C PHE A 109 -2.82 6.54 -14.78
N ILE A 110 -1.83 6.90 -15.62
CA ILE A 110 -2.11 7.40 -16.99
C ILE A 110 -2.92 6.38 -17.79
N ASN A 111 -2.56 5.11 -17.69
CA ASN A 111 -3.26 4.05 -18.39
C ASN A 111 -4.73 3.95 -17.92
N ASP A 112 -4.97 4.06 -16.61
CA ASP A 112 -6.32 4.08 -16.06
C ASP A 112 -7.12 5.31 -16.53
N LEU A 113 -6.49 6.50 -16.59
CA LEU A 113 -7.12 7.70 -17.14
C LEU A 113 -7.49 7.52 -18.62
N ARG A 114 -6.56 7.01 -19.43
CA ARG A 114 -6.76 6.79 -20.87
C ARG A 114 -7.96 5.88 -21.16
N TYR A 115 -8.16 4.86 -20.32
CA TYR A 115 -9.25 3.90 -20.47
C TYR A 115 -10.47 4.19 -19.57
N LYS A 116 -10.56 5.39 -18.98
CA LYS A 116 -11.68 5.83 -18.13
C LYS A 116 -11.98 4.89 -16.95
N ARG A 117 -10.92 4.33 -16.35
CA ARG A 117 -10.98 3.40 -15.21
C ARG A 117 -10.79 4.09 -13.86
N VAL A 118 -10.55 5.40 -13.87
CA VAL A 118 -10.40 6.20 -12.64
C VAL A 118 -11.79 6.61 -12.16
N ALA A 119 -12.17 6.13 -10.97
CA ALA A 119 -13.28 6.69 -10.20
C ALA A 119 -12.77 7.93 -9.46
N ASP A 120 -13.66 8.90 -9.18
CA ASP A 120 -13.39 10.20 -8.54
C ASP A 120 -12.30 10.12 -7.44
N THR A 121 -11.05 10.38 -7.83
CA THR A 121 -9.88 10.46 -6.95
C THR A 121 -9.52 11.91 -6.79
N GLY A 122 -9.12 12.35 -5.59
CA GLY A 122 -8.79 13.74 -5.28
C GLY A 122 -7.88 14.42 -6.31
N SER A 123 -6.56 14.40 -6.07
CA SER A 123 -5.58 14.93 -7.05
C SER A 123 -4.91 13.79 -7.82
N ALA A 124 -4.31 14.08 -8.97
CA ALA A 124 -3.56 13.09 -9.74
C ALA A 124 -2.34 12.60 -8.94
N SER A 125 -1.69 13.49 -8.18
CA SER A 125 -0.57 13.08 -7.33
C SER A 125 -1.00 12.16 -6.18
N GLU A 126 -2.18 12.39 -5.58
CA GLU A 126 -2.79 11.47 -4.61
C GLU A 126 -3.01 10.09 -5.23
N ALA A 127 -3.60 10.02 -6.43
CA ALA A 127 -3.86 8.76 -7.11
C ALA A 127 -2.56 8.02 -7.47
N ILE A 128 -1.57 8.71 -8.02
CA ILE A 128 -0.25 8.13 -8.32
C ILE A 128 0.42 7.61 -7.04
N LEU A 129 0.36 8.37 -5.96
CA LEU A 129 0.95 7.98 -4.68
C LEU A 129 0.23 6.77 -4.07
N LYS A 130 -1.10 6.68 -4.21
CA LYS A 130 -1.89 5.50 -3.84
C LYS A 130 -1.42 4.25 -4.60
N HIS A 131 -1.24 4.35 -5.92
CA HIS A 131 -0.72 3.25 -6.74
C HIS A 131 0.71 2.85 -6.31
N TYR A 132 1.56 3.83 -6.00
CA TYR A 132 2.90 3.57 -5.47
C TYR A 132 2.87 2.80 -4.15
N MET A 133 2.09 3.26 -3.18
CA MET A 133 1.98 2.61 -1.86
C MET A 133 1.43 1.18 -1.98
N TYR A 134 0.47 0.96 -2.89
CA TYR A 134 0.00 -0.38 -3.21
C TYR A 134 1.08 -1.27 -3.82
N LYS A 135 1.88 -0.75 -4.76
CA LYS A 135 3.00 -1.50 -5.34
C LYS A 135 4.06 -1.85 -4.30
N VAL A 136 4.35 -0.98 -3.33
CA VAL A 136 5.23 -1.30 -2.19
C VAL A 136 4.67 -2.45 -1.36
N TYR A 137 3.39 -2.38 -1.00
CA TYR A 137 2.72 -3.47 -0.28
C TYR A 137 2.81 -4.79 -1.06
N GLU A 138 2.53 -4.75 -2.36
CA GLU A 138 2.53 -5.93 -3.20
C GLU A 138 3.94 -6.53 -3.36
N SER A 139 4.95 -5.70 -3.62
CA SER A 139 6.33 -6.14 -3.89
C SER A 139 7.11 -6.55 -2.65
N GLU A 140 6.79 -5.98 -1.48
CA GLU A 140 7.52 -6.25 -0.24
C GLU A 140 6.81 -7.26 0.67
N PHE A 141 5.50 -7.40 0.55
CA PHE A 141 4.70 -8.32 1.36
C PHE A 141 4.03 -9.39 0.50
N LYS A 142 3.00 -9.04 -0.27
CA LYS A 142 2.10 -10.02 -0.92
C LYS A 142 2.85 -11.02 -1.83
N ARG A 143 3.75 -10.53 -2.68
CA ARG A 143 4.53 -11.37 -3.63
C ARG A 143 5.71 -12.09 -2.99
N ARG A 144 6.12 -11.70 -1.78
CA ARG A 144 7.28 -12.29 -1.08
C ARG A 144 6.93 -13.41 -0.12
N ILE A 145 5.65 -13.77 -0.04
CA ILE A 145 5.14 -14.92 0.68
C ILE A 145 5.06 -16.09 -0.32
N PRO A 146 6.13 -16.89 -0.51
CA PRO A 146 6.07 -18.09 -1.31
C PRO A 146 5.17 -19.14 -0.64
N LEU A 147 4.44 -19.84 -1.49
CA LEU A 147 3.66 -21.04 -1.19
C LEU A 147 4.62 -22.22 -0.96
N THR A 148 5.50 -22.15 0.05
CA THR A 148 6.36 -23.30 0.36
C THR A 148 5.49 -24.45 0.83
N LEU A 149 5.67 -25.64 0.24
CA LEU A 149 4.96 -26.89 0.60
C LEU A 149 5.11 -27.24 2.09
N GLU A 150 6.22 -26.83 2.72
CA GLU A 150 6.49 -27.03 4.14
C GLU A 150 6.03 -25.81 4.95
N HIS A 151 4.77 -25.82 5.35
CA HIS A 151 4.24 -24.87 6.30
C HIS A 151 4.58 -25.33 7.73
N HIS A 152 5.47 -24.61 8.43
CA HIS A 152 5.85 -24.78 9.85
C HIS A 152 4.70 -24.68 10.90
N ALA A 153 3.59 -25.42 10.78
CA ALA A 153 2.37 -25.40 11.62
C ALA A 153 1.19 -26.16 10.97
N GLY A 154 1.33 -26.67 9.74
CA GLY A 154 0.27 -27.44 9.07
C GLY A 154 -0.86 -26.62 8.43
N ILE A 155 -0.71 -25.30 8.26
CA ILE A 155 -1.67 -24.47 7.51
C ILE A 155 -1.33 -24.53 6.03
N ASP A 156 -2.28 -24.87 5.16
CA ASP A 156 -2.05 -24.87 3.71
C ASP A 156 -1.98 -23.47 3.09
N ALA A 157 -1.39 -23.42 1.89
CA ALA A 157 -1.24 -22.22 1.07
C ALA A 157 -2.59 -21.53 0.75
N VAL A 158 -3.68 -22.29 0.62
CA VAL A 158 -5.02 -21.76 0.31
C VAL A 158 -5.55 -20.94 1.48
N THR A 159 -5.40 -21.46 2.69
CA THR A 159 -5.82 -20.83 3.93
C THR A 159 -5.03 -19.56 4.22
N LEU A 160 -3.71 -19.59 4.00
CA LEU A 160 -2.87 -18.41 4.17
C LEU A 160 -3.22 -17.31 3.16
N ASN A 161 -3.40 -17.67 1.87
CA ASN A 161 -3.83 -16.71 0.85
C ASN A 161 -5.19 -16.10 1.17
N ARG A 162 -6.16 -16.89 1.65
CA ARG A 162 -7.44 -16.37 2.11
C ARG A 162 -7.26 -15.33 3.21
N ARG A 163 -6.43 -15.60 4.22
CA ARG A 163 -6.16 -14.64 5.31
C ARG A 163 -5.48 -13.36 4.82
N ILE A 164 -4.58 -13.46 3.85
CA ILE A 164 -3.94 -12.29 3.21
C ILE A 164 -4.99 -11.45 2.46
N GLU A 165 -5.88 -12.09 1.70
CA GLU A 165 -6.96 -11.39 0.99
C GLU A 165 -7.97 -10.75 1.96
N GLU A 166 -8.25 -11.40 3.10
CA GLU A 166 -9.14 -10.86 4.14
C GLU A 166 -8.63 -9.56 4.75
N ILE A 167 -7.31 -9.44 5.00
CA ILE A 167 -6.74 -8.19 5.53
C ILE A 167 -6.48 -7.14 4.44
N GLN A 168 -6.52 -7.53 3.16
CA GLN A 168 -6.16 -6.64 2.06
C GLN A 168 -7.09 -5.43 1.96
N ALA A 169 -8.39 -5.61 2.18
CA ALA A 169 -9.36 -4.51 2.12
C ALA A 169 -9.00 -3.38 3.11
N ASP A 170 -8.58 -3.73 4.33
CA ASP A 170 -8.23 -2.77 5.38
C ASP A 170 -6.91 -2.05 5.04
N ILE A 171 -5.94 -2.78 4.50
CA ILE A 171 -4.67 -2.23 4.03
C ILE A 171 -4.91 -1.24 2.89
N LEU A 172 -5.75 -1.58 1.91
CA LEU A 172 -6.09 -0.69 0.79
C LEU A 172 -6.84 0.57 1.25
N ALA A 173 -7.73 0.43 2.24
CA ALA A 173 -8.40 1.57 2.86
C ALA A 173 -7.40 2.49 3.60
N ALA A 174 -6.42 1.91 4.30
CA ALA A 174 -5.36 2.68 4.94
C ALA A 174 -4.44 3.38 3.93
N ILE A 175 -4.02 2.68 2.87
CA ILE A 175 -3.24 3.24 1.77
C ILE A 175 -3.95 4.44 1.15
N SER A 176 -5.27 4.34 0.92
CA SER A 176 -6.04 5.47 0.37
C SER A 176 -5.99 6.69 1.29
N LYS A 177 -6.17 6.51 2.60
CA LYS A 177 -6.05 7.59 3.59
C LYS A 177 -4.63 8.15 3.68
N TRP A 178 -3.63 7.30 3.62
CA TRP A 178 -2.22 7.69 3.67
C TRP A 178 -1.76 8.43 2.44
N ALA A 179 -2.22 8.05 1.24
CA ALA A 179 -1.90 8.75 0.02
C ALA A 179 -2.42 10.20 0.10
N LYS A 180 -3.69 10.37 0.47
CA LYS A 180 -4.28 11.70 0.71
C LYS A 180 -3.46 12.50 1.72
N GLN A 181 -3.22 11.92 2.91
CA GLN A 181 -2.49 12.60 3.97
C GLN A 181 -1.06 12.97 3.55
N ALA A 182 -0.33 12.06 2.91
CA ALA A 182 1.05 12.31 2.49
C ALA A 182 1.13 13.37 1.37
N THR A 183 0.14 13.44 0.50
CA THR A 183 0.04 14.50 -0.50
C THR A 183 -0.28 15.85 0.17
N GLU A 184 -1.20 15.91 1.12
CA GLU A 184 -1.53 17.15 1.86
C GLU A 184 -0.34 17.64 2.72
N ASP A 185 0.28 16.75 3.49
CA ASP A 185 1.41 17.05 4.39
C ASP A 185 2.75 17.17 3.64
N GLN A 186 2.79 16.76 2.36
CA GLN A 186 4.02 16.58 1.56
C GLN A 186 5.08 15.70 2.27
N ASN A 187 4.63 14.75 3.10
CA ASN A 187 5.51 13.97 3.97
C ASN A 187 4.91 12.63 4.41
N VAL A 188 5.69 11.55 4.34
CA VAL A 188 5.28 10.22 4.85
C VAL A 188 5.51 10.04 6.36
N ALA A 189 6.21 10.96 7.04
CA ALA A 189 6.52 10.82 8.46
C ALA A 189 5.27 10.87 9.35
N ASN A 190 4.23 11.59 8.90
CA ASN A 190 3.04 11.88 9.71
C ASN A 190 1.90 10.87 9.52
N LEU A 191 2.09 9.84 8.69
CA LEU A 191 1.02 8.88 8.36
C LEU A 191 0.35 8.31 9.60
N ARG A 192 -0.96 8.44 9.73
CA ARG A 192 -1.71 7.95 10.89
C ARG A 192 -2.35 6.61 10.60
N LEU A 193 -2.16 5.64 11.49
CA LEU A 193 -2.88 4.38 11.38
C LEU A 193 -4.39 4.64 11.59
N PRO A 194 -5.28 3.93 10.87
CA PRO A 194 -6.70 3.98 11.15
C PRO A 194 -7.00 3.70 12.63
N ARG A 195 -8.04 4.36 13.16
CA ARG A 195 -8.56 4.05 14.50
C ARG A 195 -9.05 2.61 14.52
N ARG A 196 -8.82 1.92 15.64
CA ARG A 196 -9.42 0.60 15.87
C ARG A 196 -10.94 0.78 15.93
N PRO A 197 -11.75 -0.09 15.31
CA PRO A 197 -13.14 -0.18 15.69
C PRO A 197 -13.17 -0.45 17.20
N SER A 198 -13.94 0.34 17.94
CA SER A 198 -14.13 0.07 19.37
C SER A 198 -14.69 -1.33 19.51
N LEU A 199 -14.03 -2.19 20.29
CA LEU A 199 -14.67 -3.40 20.80
C LEU A 199 -16.03 -2.97 21.36
N LYS A 200 -17.11 -3.60 20.88
CA LYS A 200 -18.41 -3.41 21.54
C LYS A 200 -18.18 -3.67 23.03
N PRO A 201 -18.70 -2.83 23.94
CA PRO A 201 -18.62 -3.14 25.36
C PRO A 201 -19.18 -4.55 25.54
N VAL A 202 -18.38 -5.44 26.14
CA VAL A 202 -18.89 -6.70 26.65
C VAL A 202 -19.88 -6.30 27.73
N ASP A 203 -21.16 -6.59 27.51
CA ASP A 203 -22.19 -6.36 28.51
C ASP A 203 -21.97 -7.42 29.60
N LEU A 204 -21.31 -7.01 30.70
CA LEU A 204 -20.95 -7.91 31.80
C LEU A 204 -22.16 -8.32 32.65
N ASP A 205 -23.36 -7.81 32.34
CA ASP A 205 -24.58 -8.05 33.10
C ASP A 205 -25.34 -9.31 32.63
N GLU A 206 -25.02 -9.92 31.48
CA GLU A 206 -25.71 -11.14 31.01
C GLU A 206 -25.15 -12.46 31.57
N ASP A 207 -23.88 -12.53 31.98
CA ASP A 207 -23.20 -13.79 32.38
C ASP A 207 -23.25 -14.10 33.89
N LEU A 208 -23.85 -13.23 34.73
CA LEU A 208 -23.94 -13.44 36.18
C LEU A 208 -25.29 -14.02 36.65
N LEU A 209 -26.21 -14.33 35.74
CA LEU A 209 -27.52 -14.92 36.05
C LEU A 209 -27.63 -16.41 35.68
N CYS A 210 -26.54 -17.17 35.81
CA CYS A 210 -26.67 -18.60 36.05
C CYS A 210 -27.14 -18.80 37.50
N THR A 211 -28.45 -18.79 37.64
CA THR A 211 -29.22 -19.09 38.83
C THR A 211 -28.78 -20.40 39.47
N ALA A 212 -28.47 -20.34 40.75
CA ALA A 212 -28.50 -21.48 41.65
C ALA A 212 -29.95 -22.01 41.72
N ASP A 213 -30.11 -23.31 41.47
CA ASP A 213 -31.17 -24.16 42.02
C ASP A 213 -30.54 -25.50 42.39
#